data_AF-A0A538INE2-F1
#
_entry.id   AF-A0A538INE2-F1
#
_cell.length_a   1.000
_cell.length_b   1.000
_cell.length_c   1.000
_cell.angle_alpha   90.00
_cell.angle_beta   90.00
_cell.angle_gamma   90.00
#
_symmetry.space_group_name_H-M   'P 1'
#
loop_
_entity.id
_entity.type
_entity.pdbx_description
1 polymer ?
#
loop_
_entity_poly.entity_id
_entity_poly.type
_entity_poly.pdbx_seq_one_letter_code
_entity_poly.pdbx_strand_id
1 'polypeptide(L)'
;MTEPAVSLAFFDGERGVHGSLRSGVAVLFEGDHGRTLDEPPEVTRSDGSWSAASGDELSLEFEASAPGVDLGGTTAHVCRVRGRAGGAEVDCLGTAGETTTAPEWAQLDALRTVSALFDEGQAVLAAARRPRGALGHGQELITAHLVGAGEPVAVEEARLSTVYDGDGRQRSAGLELWLPAEDFPRRAVGTVQAGLSLSLEGLRVHVAVFAWRMEGRDGLGAYDVTVRDEPAAAA
;
A
#
# COMPACT_ATOMS: atom_id res chain seq x y z
N MET A 1 -13.16 -6.40 22.41
CA MET A 1 -12.65 -5.47 21.38
C MET A 1 -11.87 -6.31 20.40
N THR A 2 -12.35 -6.43 19.16
CA THR A 2 -11.56 -7.01 18.07
C THR A 2 -10.37 -6.10 17.83
N GLU A 3 -9.16 -6.65 17.86
CA GLU A 3 -7.94 -5.88 17.60
C GLU A 3 -8.02 -5.18 16.23
N PRO A 4 -7.37 -4.02 16.04
CA PRO A 4 -7.38 -3.33 14.76
C PRO A 4 -6.87 -4.25 13.65
N ALA A 5 -7.41 -4.11 12.44
CA ALA A 5 -6.97 -4.91 11.32
C ALA A 5 -5.58 -4.42 10.85
N VAL A 6 -4.62 -5.34 10.73
CA VAL A 6 -3.25 -5.02 10.32
C VAL A 6 -3.02 -5.41 8.87
N SER A 7 -2.33 -4.55 8.13
CA SER A 7 -1.74 -4.83 6.84
C SER A 7 -0.25 -4.53 6.87
N LEU A 8 0.59 -5.48 6.47
CA LEU A 8 2.03 -5.30 6.35
C LEU A 8 2.45 -5.49 4.90
N ALA A 9 3.50 -4.80 4.45
CA ALA A 9 4.10 -5.03 3.15
C ALA A 9 5.61 -4.78 3.19
N PHE A 10 6.38 -5.50 2.39
CA PHE A 10 7.84 -5.33 2.29
C PHE A 10 8.30 -5.43 0.85
N PHE A 11 9.43 -4.78 0.53
CA PHE A 11 9.90 -4.63 -0.84
C PHE A 11 11.43 -4.81 -0.95
N ASP A 12 11.91 -6.05 -1.14
CA ASP A 12 13.33 -6.33 -1.40
C ASP A 12 13.62 -6.32 -2.91
N GLY A 13 14.06 -5.17 -3.42
CA GLY A 13 14.44 -5.00 -4.82
C GLY A 13 15.75 -5.67 -5.22
N GLU A 14 16.66 -5.91 -4.27
CA GLU A 14 17.93 -6.58 -4.55
C GLU A 14 17.71 -8.05 -4.89
N ARG A 15 16.77 -8.69 -4.20
CA ARG A 15 16.43 -10.10 -4.36
C ARG A 15 15.20 -10.32 -5.25
N GLY A 16 14.45 -9.27 -5.55
CA GLY A 16 13.19 -9.35 -6.29
C GLY A 16 12.11 -10.09 -5.51
N VAL A 17 12.14 -10.00 -4.17
CA VAL A 17 11.17 -10.65 -3.27
C VAL A 17 10.38 -9.58 -2.54
N HIS A 18 9.06 -9.65 -2.65
CA HIS A 18 8.15 -8.68 -2.03
C HIS A 18 6.96 -9.40 -1.43
N GLY A 19 6.23 -8.74 -0.53
CA GLY A 19 5.02 -9.34 0.00
C GLY A 19 4.01 -8.35 0.55
N SER A 20 2.77 -8.81 0.60
CA SER A 20 1.65 -8.13 1.23
C SER A 20 0.96 -9.12 2.18
N LEU A 21 0.88 -8.77 3.45
CA LEU A 21 0.29 -9.58 4.50
C LEU A 21 -0.91 -8.85 5.09
N ARG A 22 -2.03 -9.56 5.19
CA ARG A 22 -3.29 -9.05 5.73
C ARG A 22 -3.92 -10.15 6.59
N SER A 23 -4.87 -9.78 7.44
CA SER A 23 -5.63 -10.79 8.18
C SER A 23 -6.24 -11.81 7.20
N GLY A 24 -5.88 -13.08 7.36
CA GLY A 24 -6.39 -14.19 6.57
C GLY A 24 -5.70 -14.46 5.23
N VAL A 25 -4.79 -13.60 4.73
CA VAL A 25 -4.09 -13.84 3.47
C VAL A 25 -2.69 -13.21 3.46
N ALA A 26 -1.71 -13.98 3.01
CA ALA A 26 -0.39 -13.49 2.65
C ALA A 26 -0.13 -13.73 1.17
N VAL A 27 0.46 -12.74 0.51
CA VAL A 27 0.86 -12.80 -0.89
C VAL A 27 2.36 -12.56 -0.95
N LEU A 28 3.07 -13.44 -1.64
CA LEU A 28 4.49 -13.30 -1.96
C LEU A 28 4.64 -13.05 -3.45
N PHE A 29 5.55 -12.14 -3.80
CA PHE A 29 5.98 -11.88 -5.17
C PHE A 29 7.45 -12.22 -5.32
N GLU A 30 7.78 -13.00 -6.35
CA GLU A 30 9.13 -13.37 -6.74
C GLU A 30 9.32 -12.96 -8.22
N GLY A 31 10.03 -11.86 -8.46
CA GLY A 31 10.07 -11.22 -9.77
C GLY A 31 8.70 -10.65 -10.17
N ASP A 32 8.17 -11.09 -11.31
CA ASP A 32 6.86 -10.69 -11.83
C ASP A 32 5.72 -11.64 -11.44
N HIS A 33 6.03 -12.72 -10.72
CA HIS A 33 5.07 -13.73 -10.32
C HIS A 33 4.58 -13.52 -8.88
N GLY A 34 3.26 -13.48 -8.69
CA GLY A 34 2.63 -13.41 -7.37
C GLY A 34 1.87 -14.70 -7.04
N ARG A 35 1.95 -15.13 -5.78
CA ARG A 35 1.16 -16.26 -5.26
C ARG A 35 0.70 -16.01 -3.84
N THR A 36 -0.42 -16.62 -3.46
CA THR A 36 -0.87 -16.67 -2.07
C THR A 36 -0.09 -17.74 -1.32
N LEU A 37 0.18 -17.51 -0.03
CA LEU A 37 0.70 -18.54 0.87
C LEU A 37 -0.46 -19.40 1.38
N ASP A 38 -0.18 -20.67 1.67
CA ASP A 38 -1.19 -21.63 2.14
C ASP A 38 -1.65 -21.34 3.57
N GLU A 39 -0.74 -20.84 4.40
CA GLU A 39 -1.02 -20.48 5.80
C GLU A 39 -1.28 -18.98 5.93
N PRO A 40 -2.36 -18.57 6.61
CA PRO A 40 -2.58 -17.15 6.88
C PRO A 40 -1.46 -16.59 7.77
N PRO A 41 -1.11 -15.30 7.64
CA PRO A 41 -0.06 -14.74 8.46
C PRO A 41 -0.52 -14.57 9.90
N GLU A 42 0.28 -15.07 10.84
CA GLU A 42 0.18 -14.73 12.25
C GLU A 42 0.92 -13.42 12.48
N VAL A 43 0.21 -12.40 12.95
CA VAL A 43 0.77 -11.06 13.17
C VAL A 43 0.76 -10.74 14.65
N THR A 44 1.92 -10.37 15.19
CA THR A 44 2.04 -9.81 16.54
C THR A 44 2.46 -8.35 16.51
N ARG A 45 2.11 -7.63 17.57
CA ARG A 45 2.24 -6.18 17.67
C ARG A 45 2.88 -5.79 18.98
N SER A 46 3.78 -4.83 18.88
CA SER A 46 4.35 -4.09 19.99
C SER A 46 4.45 -2.61 19.60
N ASP A 47 4.75 -1.75 20.57
CA ASP A 47 4.83 -0.31 20.31
C ASP A 47 5.85 -0.01 19.21
N GLY A 48 5.39 0.57 18.09
CA GLY A 48 6.21 0.88 16.91
C GLY A 48 6.80 -0.32 16.17
N SER A 49 6.35 -1.55 16.44
CA SER A 49 6.92 -2.77 15.85
C SER A 49 5.89 -3.86 15.60
N TRP A 50 6.10 -4.61 14.53
CA TRP A 50 5.25 -5.74 14.14
C TRP A 50 6.13 -6.94 13.80
N SER A 51 5.63 -8.13 14.07
CA SER A 51 6.20 -9.33 13.46
C SER A 51 5.12 -10.12 12.75
N ALA A 52 5.52 -10.81 11.69
CA ALA A 52 4.62 -11.68 10.96
C ALA A 52 5.32 -12.98 10.57
N ALA A 53 4.60 -14.09 10.69
CA ALA A 53 5.04 -15.39 10.21
C ALA A 53 3.92 -16.09 9.44
N SER A 54 4.28 -16.92 8.47
CA SER A 54 3.36 -17.77 7.69
C SER A 54 4.11 -19.04 7.27
N GLY A 55 3.78 -20.15 7.93
CA GLY A 55 4.50 -21.42 7.80
C GLY A 55 6.03 -21.27 7.92
N ASP A 56 6.75 -22.05 7.11
CA ASP A 56 8.21 -21.95 6.95
C ASP A 56 8.63 -20.93 5.87
N GLU A 57 7.66 -20.30 5.20
CA GLU A 57 7.89 -19.46 4.04
C GLU A 57 8.23 -18.01 4.39
N LEU A 58 7.74 -17.53 5.54
CA LEU A 58 7.84 -16.15 5.95
C LEU A 58 8.01 -16.02 7.47
N SER A 59 9.01 -15.24 7.88
CA SER A 59 9.21 -14.79 9.26
C SER A 59 9.91 -13.43 9.21
N LEU A 60 9.17 -12.36 9.53
CA LEU A 60 9.61 -10.99 9.34
C LEU A 60 9.35 -10.13 10.59
N GLU A 61 10.25 -9.19 10.83
CA GLU A 61 10.14 -8.12 11.81
C GLU A 61 10.08 -6.78 11.09
N PHE A 62 9.19 -5.91 11.55
CA PHE A 62 8.94 -4.57 11.05
C PHE A 62 9.17 -3.58 12.19
N GLU A 63 10.04 -2.61 11.98
CA GLU A 63 10.30 -1.52 12.94
C GLU A 63 9.99 -0.19 12.26
N ALA A 64 9.11 0.61 12.87
CA ALA A 64 8.76 1.92 12.32
C ALA A 64 9.99 2.83 12.23
N SER A 65 10.26 3.40 11.06
CA SER A 65 11.36 4.35 10.85
C SER A 65 10.93 5.82 10.99
N ALA A 66 9.63 6.07 11.04
CA ALA A 66 9.03 7.40 11.14
C ALA A 66 7.71 7.34 11.95
N PRO A 67 7.24 8.48 12.49
CA PRO A 67 5.89 8.57 13.05
C PRO A 67 4.82 8.12 12.06
N GLY A 68 3.79 7.43 12.56
CA GLY A 68 2.65 6.99 11.74
C GLY A 68 1.82 8.16 11.23
N VAL A 69 1.25 8.01 10.04
CA VAL A 69 0.36 8.99 9.41
C VAL A 69 -1.06 8.43 9.27
N ASP A 70 -2.07 9.27 9.51
CA ASP A 70 -3.45 8.87 9.28
C ASP A 70 -3.83 8.99 7.80
N LEU A 71 -4.27 7.89 7.21
CA LEU A 71 -4.80 7.81 5.84
C LEU A 71 -6.34 7.69 5.84
N GLY A 72 -6.98 8.26 6.85
CA GLY A 72 -8.44 8.35 6.99
C GLY A 72 -9.07 7.23 7.81
N GLY A 73 -8.39 6.71 8.83
CA GLY A 73 -8.86 5.57 9.63
C GLY A 73 -7.94 4.36 9.56
N THR A 74 -6.85 4.49 8.80
CA THR A 74 -5.70 3.58 8.83
C THR A 74 -4.46 4.40 9.16
N THR A 75 -3.83 4.11 10.29
CA THR A 75 -2.50 4.66 10.60
C THR A 75 -1.46 3.86 9.82
N ALA A 76 -0.68 4.51 8.99
CA ALA A 76 0.36 3.88 8.17
C ALA A 76 1.76 4.32 8.62
N HIS A 77 2.68 3.37 8.65
CA HIS A 77 4.08 3.55 9.02
C HIS A 77 4.97 3.13 7.87
N VAL A 78 6.08 3.84 7.68
CA VAL A 78 7.25 3.32 6.95
C VAL A 78 8.06 2.48 7.93
N CYS A 79 8.52 1.31 7.49
CA CYS A 79 9.24 0.37 8.32
C CYS A 79 10.57 -0.07 7.71
N ARG A 80 11.57 -0.31 8.55
CA ARG A 80 12.65 -1.24 8.24
C ARG A 80 12.14 -2.66 8.43
N VAL A 81 12.44 -3.55 7.49
CA VAL A 81 11.97 -4.94 7.51
C VAL A 81 13.13 -5.90 7.43
N ARG A 82 13.18 -6.85 8.35
CA ARG A 82 14.22 -7.89 8.43
C ARG A 82 13.62 -9.27 8.62
N GLY A 83 14.32 -10.29 8.14
CA GLY A 83 13.99 -11.69 8.40
C GLY A 83 14.08 -12.53 7.14
N ARG A 84 13.20 -13.50 7.00
CA ARG A 84 13.17 -14.45 5.88
C ARG A 84 11.85 -14.39 5.14
N ALA A 85 11.90 -14.37 3.81
CA ALA A 85 10.74 -14.51 2.93
C ALA A 85 11.14 -15.22 1.64
N GLY A 86 10.32 -16.16 1.16
CA GLY A 86 10.57 -16.85 -0.11
C GLY A 86 11.90 -17.62 -0.13
N GLY A 87 12.32 -18.14 1.02
CA GLY A 87 13.62 -18.82 1.16
C GLY A 87 14.85 -17.90 1.19
N ALA A 88 14.68 -16.58 1.10
CA ALA A 88 15.77 -15.60 1.15
C ALA A 88 15.76 -14.79 2.46
N GLU A 89 16.94 -14.40 2.94
CA GLU A 89 17.07 -13.38 3.99
C GLU A 89 16.85 -12.00 3.39
N VAL A 90 16.01 -11.16 3.99
CA VAL A 90 15.68 -9.81 3.54
C VAL A 90 16.08 -8.77 4.58
N ASP A 91 16.53 -7.62 4.11
CA ASP A 91 16.81 -6.43 4.93
C ASP A 91 16.43 -5.19 4.09
N CYS A 92 15.14 -4.88 4.04
CA CYS A 92 14.53 -3.96 3.08
C CYS A 92 13.60 -2.91 3.73
N LEU A 93 12.88 -2.15 2.92
CA LEU A 93 11.85 -1.23 3.38
C LEU A 93 10.47 -1.86 3.25
N GLY A 94 9.54 -1.40 4.07
CA GLY A 94 8.16 -1.84 4.05
C GLY A 94 7.21 -0.83 4.67
N THR A 95 5.97 -1.26 4.83
CA THR A 95 4.93 -0.48 5.51
C THR A 95 4.14 -1.34 6.46
N ALA A 96 3.74 -0.78 7.59
CA ALA A 96 2.73 -1.33 8.48
C ALA A 96 1.51 -0.40 8.51
N GLY A 97 0.31 -0.95 8.41
CA GLY A 97 -0.95 -0.23 8.41
C GLY A 97 -1.90 -0.81 9.46
N GLU A 98 -2.42 0.03 10.34
CA GLU A 98 -3.38 -0.36 11.38
C GLU A 98 -4.70 0.35 11.17
N THR A 99 -5.72 -0.42 10.81
CA THR A 99 -7.06 0.09 10.55
C THR A 99 -7.88 0.06 11.82
N THR A 100 -8.10 1.25 12.38
CA THR A 100 -8.95 1.46 13.57
C THR A 100 -10.39 1.76 13.20
N THR A 101 -10.60 2.33 12.01
CA THR A 101 -11.92 2.60 11.44
C THR A 101 -12.02 1.89 10.09
N ALA A 102 -12.75 0.77 10.07
CA ALA A 102 -12.96 0.01 8.84
C ALA A 102 -13.71 0.88 7.79
N PRO A 103 -13.36 0.77 6.49
CA PRO A 103 -14.09 1.46 5.44
C PRO A 103 -15.56 1.06 5.42
N GLU A 104 -16.47 2.03 5.40
CA GLU A 104 -17.89 1.78 5.19
C GLU A 104 -18.16 1.49 3.70
N TRP A 105 -18.00 0.23 3.28
CA TRP A 105 -18.13 -0.17 1.87
C TRP A 105 -19.49 0.10 1.24
N ALA A 106 -20.55 0.27 2.05
CA ALA A 106 -21.84 0.74 1.55
C ALA A 106 -21.77 2.17 0.96
N GLN A 107 -20.81 2.98 1.41
CA GLN A 107 -20.60 4.36 1.00
C GLN A 107 -19.45 4.52 -0.02
N LEU A 108 -18.76 3.44 -0.39
CA LEU A 108 -17.59 3.48 -1.26
C LEU A 108 -17.77 2.59 -2.49
N ASP A 109 -17.31 3.10 -3.63
CA ASP A 109 -17.13 2.29 -4.86
C ASP A 109 -15.70 1.80 -5.02
N ALA A 110 -14.72 2.47 -4.40
CA ALA A 110 -13.33 2.05 -4.38
C ALA A 110 -12.55 2.63 -3.21
N LEU A 111 -11.50 1.92 -2.81
CA LEU A 111 -10.39 2.41 -1.99
C LEU A 111 -9.09 2.06 -2.69
N ARG A 112 -8.22 3.04 -2.84
CA ARG A 112 -6.89 2.89 -3.42
C ARG A 112 -5.87 3.28 -2.36
N THR A 113 -4.86 2.45 -2.13
CA THR A 113 -3.77 2.76 -1.19
C THR A 113 -2.43 2.64 -1.91
N VAL A 114 -1.58 3.65 -1.71
CA VAL A 114 -0.27 3.75 -2.35
C VAL A 114 0.79 3.93 -1.28
N SER A 115 1.87 3.14 -1.40
CA SER A 115 3.15 3.44 -0.78
C SER A 115 4.22 3.53 -1.87
N ALA A 116 5.07 4.55 -1.78
CA ALA A 116 6.26 4.69 -2.60
C ALA A 116 7.44 4.98 -1.67
N LEU A 117 8.34 4.02 -1.50
CA LEU A 117 9.45 4.06 -0.57
C LEU A 117 10.75 4.22 -1.38
N PHE A 118 11.45 5.33 -1.17
CA PHE A 118 12.67 5.66 -1.91
C PHE A 118 13.93 5.36 -1.08
N ASP A 119 13.86 5.70 0.21
CA ASP A 119 14.87 5.37 1.22
C ASP A 119 14.22 5.47 2.62
N GLU A 120 14.99 5.20 3.69
CA GLU A 120 14.49 5.22 5.07
C GLU A 120 13.90 6.58 5.50
N GLY A 121 14.34 7.67 4.87
CA GLY A 121 13.92 9.02 5.19
C GLY A 121 12.96 9.64 4.18
N GLN A 122 12.71 8.99 3.04
CA GLN A 122 11.88 9.54 1.96
C GLN A 122 10.85 8.53 1.44
N ALA A 123 9.58 8.86 1.63
CA ALA A 123 8.46 8.05 1.16
C ALA A 123 7.20 8.88 0.88
N VAL A 124 6.29 8.34 0.08
CA VAL A 124 4.92 8.84 -0.07
C VAL A 124 3.95 7.76 0.40
N LEU A 125 3.00 8.14 1.25
CA LEU A 125 1.89 7.30 1.69
C LEU A 125 0.58 8.01 1.33
N ALA A 126 -0.33 7.33 0.63
CA ALA A 126 -1.59 7.92 0.22
C ALA A 126 -2.74 6.92 0.23
N ALA A 127 -3.94 7.42 0.51
CA ALA A 127 -5.18 6.71 0.31
C ALA A 127 -6.16 7.59 -0.47
N ALA A 128 -6.81 7.00 -1.47
CA ALA A 128 -7.85 7.65 -2.25
C ALA A 128 -9.15 6.87 -2.14
N ARG A 129 -10.20 7.54 -1.64
CA ARG A 129 -11.52 6.98 -1.40
C ARG A 129 -12.48 7.49 -2.44
N ARG A 130 -13.13 6.58 -3.16
CA ARG A 130 -14.17 6.93 -4.12
C ARG A 130 -15.54 6.76 -3.48
N PRO A 131 -16.27 7.87 -3.19
CA PRO A 131 -17.63 7.77 -2.69
C PRO A 131 -18.55 7.03 -3.66
N ARG A 132 -19.58 6.39 -3.11
CA ARG A 132 -20.64 5.72 -3.87
C ARG A 132 -21.26 6.68 -4.89
N GLY A 133 -21.36 6.25 -6.15
CA GLY A 133 -21.97 7.01 -7.22
C GLY A 133 -21.10 8.13 -7.80
N ALA A 134 -19.85 8.26 -7.35
CA ALA A 134 -18.90 9.18 -7.97
C ALA A 134 -18.62 8.74 -9.43
N LEU A 135 -18.58 9.72 -10.34
CA LEU A 135 -18.46 9.49 -11.78
C LEU A 135 -17.09 8.95 -12.20
N GLY A 136 -16.07 9.08 -11.35
CA GLY A 136 -14.72 8.59 -11.62
C GLY A 136 -13.70 9.04 -10.59
N HIS A 137 -12.43 8.74 -10.87
CA HIS A 137 -11.32 9.00 -9.94
C HIS A 137 -11.07 10.49 -9.64
N GLY A 138 -11.58 11.42 -10.46
CA GLY A 138 -11.48 12.87 -10.22
C GLY A 138 -12.35 13.38 -9.06
N GLN A 139 -13.20 12.53 -8.50
CA GLN A 139 -14.06 12.83 -7.34
C GLN A 139 -13.63 12.05 -6.09
N GLU A 140 -12.44 11.45 -6.12
CA GLU A 140 -11.91 10.75 -4.96
C GLU A 140 -11.44 11.74 -3.89
N LEU A 141 -11.69 11.37 -2.64
CA LEU A 141 -11.15 12.04 -1.47
C LEU A 141 -9.77 11.44 -1.20
N ILE A 142 -8.72 12.23 -1.41
CA ILE A 142 -7.33 11.79 -1.29
C ILE A 142 -6.71 12.38 -0.02
N THR A 143 -6.19 11.49 0.84
CA THR A 143 -5.30 11.85 1.93
C THR A 143 -3.91 11.36 1.59
N ALA A 144 -2.90 12.23 1.66
CA ALA A 144 -1.53 11.87 1.37
C ALA A 144 -0.55 12.56 2.33
N HIS A 145 0.56 11.89 2.57
CA HIS A 145 1.69 12.39 3.34
C HIS A 145 2.99 12.14 2.57
N LEU A 146 3.88 13.12 2.58
CA LEU A 146 5.27 12.95 2.19
C LEU A 146 6.10 12.81 3.46
N VAL A 147 6.77 11.68 3.62
CA VAL A 147 7.79 11.51 4.66
C VAL A 147 9.10 12.03 4.08
N GLY A 148 9.71 13.02 4.74
CA GLY A 148 10.98 13.62 4.34
C GLY A 148 11.88 13.81 5.55
N ALA A 149 13.13 13.32 5.46
CA ALA A 149 14.06 13.27 6.58
C ALA A 149 13.49 12.59 7.84
N GLY A 150 12.62 11.58 7.64
CA GLY A 150 11.98 10.82 8.73
C GLY A 150 10.76 11.50 9.36
N GLU A 151 10.38 12.69 8.90
CA GLU A 151 9.22 13.43 9.42
C GLU A 151 8.09 13.48 8.37
N PRO A 152 6.85 13.15 8.74
CA PRO A 152 5.72 13.24 7.83
C PRO A 152 5.23 14.69 7.68
N VAL A 153 5.02 15.10 6.44
CA VAL A 153 4.36 16.36 6.06
C VAL A 153 3.05 16.02 5.36
N ALA A 154 1.94 16.54 5.88
CA ALA A 154 0.64 16.41 5.24
C ALA A 154 0.63 17.16 3.90
N VAL A 155 0.10 16.51 2.88
CA VAL A 155 -0.08 17.10 1.54
C VAL A 155 -1.40 17.88 1.53
N GLU A 156 -1.39 19.13 1.07
CA GLU A 156 -2.59 19.99 1.05
C GLU A 156 -3.57 19.60 -0.06
N GLU A 157 -3.05 19.37 -1.26
CA GLU A 157 -3.80 18.82 -2.40
C GLU A 157 -2.99 17.68 -3.02
N ALA A 158 -3.66 16.56 -3.28
CA ALA A 158 -3.05 15.43 -3.97
C ALA A 158 -3.91 15.03 -5.17
N ARG A 159 -3.26 14.61 -6.25
CA ARG A 159 -3.91 13.97 -7.40
C ARG A 159 -3.29 12.61 -7.67
N LEU A 160 -4.15 11.62 -7.89
CA LEU A 160 -3.77 10.26 -8.23
C LEU A 160 -4.39 9.86 -9.56
N SER A 161 -3.56 9.74 -10.59
CA SER A 161 -3.92 9.21 -11.90
C SER A 161 -3.51 7.75 -12.00
N THR A 162 -4.26 6.94 -12.75
CA THR A 162 -3.95 5.52 -12.92
C THR A 162 -4.39 5.04 -14.28
N VAL A 163 -3.50 4.27 -14.92
CA VAL A 163 -3.79 3.51 -16.13
C VAL A 163 -4.11 2.09 -15.70
N TYR A 164 -5.27 1.59 -16.13
CA TYR A 164 -5.73 0.24 -15.85
C TYR A 164 -5.64 -0.66 -17.09
N ASP A 165 -5.50 -1.96 -16.90
CA ASP A 165 -5.71 -2.96 -17.95
C ASP A 165 -7.21 -3.28 -18.14
N GLY A 166 -7.51 -4.21 -19.04
CA GLY A 166 -8.90 -4.62 -19.34
C GLY A 166 -9.64 -5.29 -18.18
N ASP A 167 -8.92 -5.77 -17.16
CA ASP A 167 -9.48 -6.41 -15.98
C ASP A 167 -9.59 -5.46 -14.78
N GLY A 168 -9.22 -4.19 -14.96
CA GLY A 168 -9.22 -3.18 -13.89
C GLY A 168 -7.97 -3.21 -13.01
N ARG A 169 -6.90 -3.91 -13.41
CA ARG A 169 -5.62 -3.89 -12.68
C ARG A 169 -4.78 -2.70 -13.08
N GLN A 170 -4.14 -2.09 -12.10
CA GLN A 170 -3.23 -0.96 -12.24
C GLN A 170 -1.97 -1.36 -13.04
N ARG A 171 -1.63 -0.56 -14.07
CA ARG A 171 -0.45 -0.72 -14.92
C ARG A 171 0.60 0.36 -14.67
N SER A 172 0.13 1.59 -14.54
CA SER A 172 0.95 2.73 -14.16
C SER A 172 0.14 3.75 -13.37
N ALA A 173 0.83 4.60 -12.62
CA ALA A 173 0.23 5.61 -11.78
C ALA A 173 1.07 6.89 -11.77
N GLY A 174 0.39 8.02 -11.57
CA GLY A 174 1.04 9.30 -11.36
C GLY A 174 0.47 9.98 -10.12
N LEU A 175 1.35 10.48 -9.28
CA LEU A 175 1.04 11.30 -8.11
C LEU A 175 1.50 12.74 -8.37
N GLU A 176 0.63 13.69 -8.07
CA GLU A 176 0.99 15.10 -7.93
C GLU A 176 0.63 15.54 -6.52
N LEU A 177 1.60 16.08 -5.78
CA LEU A 177 1.51 16.38 -4.35
C LEU A 177 1.86 17.86 -4.12
N TRP A 178 0.89 18.67 -3.75
CA TRP A 178 1.09 20.06 -3.35
C TRP A 178 1.31 20.14 -1.84
N LEU A 179 2.53 20.49 -1.44
CA LEU A 179 2.89 20.69 -0.04
C LEU A 179 2.55 22.11 0.43
N PRO A 180 2.43 22.33 1.76
CA PRO A 180 2.21 23.66 2.30
C PRO A 180 3.23 24.67 1.79
N ALA A 181 2.72 25.81 1.31
CA ALA A 181 3.50 26.92 0.75
C ALA A 181 4.33 26.58 -0.51
N GLU A 182 4.09 25.45 -1.18
CA GLU A 182 4.68 25.15 -2.49
C GLU A 182 3.68 25.45 -3.64
N ASP A 183 4.10 26.26 -4.63
CA ASP A 183 3.26 26.62 -5.80
C ASP A 183 3.15 25.48 -6.84
N PHE A 184 4.14 24.58 -6.85
CA PHE A 184 4.23 23.50 -7.83
C PHE A 184 4.22 22.15 -7.13
N PRO A 185 3.52 21.15 -7.69
CA PRO A 185 3.47 19.84 -7.05
C PRO A 185 4.79 19.11 -7.22
N ARG A 186 5.12 18.33 -6.20
CA ARG A 186 6.05 17.22 -6.33
C ARG A 186 5.39 16.09 -7.09
N ARG A 187 6.17 15.37 -7.89
CA ARG A 187 5.65 14.34 -8.79
C ARG A 187 6.34 13.02 -8.59
N ALA A 188 5.54 11.97 -8.45
CA ALA A 188 5.99 10.60 -8.49
C ALA A 188 5.27 9.83 -9.62
N VAL A 189 5.99 8.94 -10.28
CA VAL A 189 5.44 8.06 -11.32
C VAL A 189 5.75 6.62 -10.97
N GLY A 190 4.79 5.73 -11.20
CA GLY A 190 4.87 4.33 -10.82
C GLY A 190 4.50 3.42 -11.98
N THR A 191 5.16 2.27 -12.07
CA THR A 191 4.83 1.20 -13.01
C THR A 191 4.79 -0.14 -12.30
N VAL A 192 3.81 -0.97 -12.65
CA VAL A 192 3.65 -2.30 -12.04
C VAL A 192 4.84 -3.20 -12.37
N GLN A 193 5.34 -3.91 -11.36
CA GLN A 193 6.35 -4.98 -11.49
C GLN A 193 5.70 -6.36 -11.41
N ALA A 194 4.82 -6.53 -10.41
CA ALA A 194 4.07 -7.74 -10.19
C ALA A 194 2.70 -7.40 -9.61
N GLY A 195 1.70 -8.26 -9.79
CA GLY A 195 0.38 -8.04 -9.22
C GLY A 195 -0.48 -9.30 -9.21
N LEU A 196 -1.42 -9.34 -8.29
CA LEU A 196 -2.34 -10.45 -8.11
C LEU A 196 -3.72 -9.90 -7.71
N SER A 197 -4.78 -10.65 -8.03
CA SER A 197 -6.16 -10.27 -7.70
C SER A 197 -6.76 -11.28 -6.73
N LEU A 198 -7.43 -10.77 -5.71
CA LEU A 198 -8.10 -11.52 -4.67
C LEU A 198 -9.59 -11.17 -4.67
N SER A 199 -10.44 -12.13 -4.33
CA SER A 199 -11.85 -11.90 -4.01
C SER A 199 -12.05 -12.11 -2.52
N LEU A 200 -12.48 -11.07 -1.82
CA LEU A 200 -12.65 -11.04 -0.37
C LEU A 200 -14.06 -10.51 -0.05
N GLU A 201 -14.98 -11.38 0.36
CA GLU A 201 -16.31 -10.99 0.90
C GLU A 201 -17.09 -9.96 0.05
N GLY A 202 -17.14 -10.13 -1.27
CA GLY A 202 -17.83 -9.20 -2.18
C GLY A 202 -17.00 -7.98 -2.58
N LEU A 203 -15.71 -7.98 -2.25
CA LEU A 203 -14.71 -7.04 -2.73
C LEU A 203 -13.73 -7.76 -3.64
N ARG A 204 -13.29 -7.05 -4.68
CA ARG A 204 -12.14 -7.41 -5.49
C ARG A 204 -10.96 -6.53 -5.08
N VAL A 205 -9.85 -7.17 -4.73
CA VAL A 205 -8.62 -6.49 -4.34
C VAL A 205 -7.54 -6.82 -5.37
N HIS A 206 -7.02 -5.80 -6.04
CA HIS A 206 -5.84 -5.90 -6.88
C HIS A 206 -4.65 -5.42 -6.07
N VAL A 207 -3.82 -6.35 -5.61
CA VAL A 207 -2.56 -6.04 -4.94
C VAL A 207 -1.44 -5.97 -5.96
N ALA A 208 -0.56 -4.97 -5.86
CA ALA A 208 0.54 -4.83 -6.81
C ALA A 208 1.78 -4.17 -6.21
N VAL A 209 2.93 -4.67 -6.66
CA VAL A 209 4.25 -4.06 -6.41
C VAL A 209 4.55 -3.10 -7.56
N PHE A 210 4.95 -1.89 -7.21
CA PHE A 210 5.25 -0.82 -8.15
C PHE A 210 6.72 -0.38 -8.01
N ALA A 211 7.37 -0.18 -9.16
CA ALA A 211 8.58 0.60 -9.25
C ALA A 211 8.19 2.07 -9.38
N TRP A 212 8.65 2.88 -8.44
CA TRP A 212 8.35 4.31 -8.33
C TRP A 212 9.56 5.16 -8.65
N ARG A 213 9.32 6.36 -9.16
CA ARG A 213 10.34 7.39 -9.35
C ARG A 213 9.81 8.75 -8.94
N MET A 214 10.60 9.49 -8.15
CA MET A 214 10.30 10.86 -7.72
C MET A 214 11.60 11.65 -7.58
N GLU A 215 11.64 12.87 -8.14
CA GLU A 215 12.80 13.78 -7.97
C GLU A 215 14.17 13.15 -8.30
N GLY A 216 14.20 12.24 -9.28
CA GLY A 216 15.42 11.54 -9.69
C GLY A 216 15.79 10.31 -8.85
N ARG A 217 15.03 10.01 -7.79
CA ARG A 217 15.18 8.80 -6.97
C ARG A 217 14.27 7.70 -7.46
N ASP A 218 14.79 6.49 -7.45
CA ASP A 218 14.03 5.26 -7.68
C ASP A 218 13.61 4.65 -6.35
N GLY A 219 12.47 3.98 -6.33
CA GLY A 219 11.89 3.39 -5.15
C GLY A 219 10.95 2.24 -5.49
N LEU A 220 10.48 1.55 -4.45
CA LEU A 220 9.51 0.46 -4.55
C LEU A 220 8.35 0.73 -3.62
N GLY A 221 7.22 0.09 -3.86
CA GLY A 221 6.13 0.10 -2.91
C GLY A 221 4.87 -0.55 -3.43
N ALA A 222 3.80 -0.45 -2.66
CA ALA A 222 2.52 -1.03 -3.02
C ALA A 222 1.64 -0.03 -3.75
N TYR A 223 0.85 -0.54 -4.67
CA TYR A 223 -0.38 0.11 -5.09
C TYR A 223 -1.48 -0.93 -5.02
N ASP A 224 -2.38 -0.81 -4.05
CA ASP A 224 -3.53 -1.68 -3.91
C ASP A 224 -4.81 -0.96 -4.33
N VAL A 225 -5.67 -1.66 -5.08
CA VAL A 225 -6.97 -1.17 -5.54
C VAL A 225 -8.03 -2.14 -5.08
N THR A 226 -8.89 -1.70 -4.17
CA THR A 226 -10.05 -2.45 -3.71
C THR A 226 -11.31 -1.83 -4.28
N VAL A 227 -12.12 -2.65 -4.96
CA VAL A 227 -13.41 -2.27 -5.54
C VAL A 227 -14.47 -3.27 -5.10
N ARG A 228 -15.74 -2.86 -5.14
CA ARG A 228 -16.84 -3.81 -4.93
C ARG A 228 -16.98 -4.73 -6.15
N ASP A 229 -17.30 -6.00 -5.90
CA ASP A 229 -17.62 -6.97 -6.95
C ASP A 229 -19.02 -6.75 -7.56
N GLU A 230 -19.83 -5.85 -6.98
CA GLU A 230 -21.14 -5.52 -7.55
C GLU A 230 -21.02 -4.59 -8.77
N PRO A 231 -21.79 -4.83 -9.85
CA PRO A 231 -21.86 -3.88 -10.94
C PRO A 231 -22.41 -2.54 -10.44
N ALA A 232 -21.83 -1.44 -10.93
CA ALA A 232 -22.41 -0.12 -10.72
C ALA A 232 -23.89 -0.17 -11.12
N ALA A 233 -24.79 0.29 -10.24
CA ALA A 233 -26.19 0.41 -10.61
C ALA A 233 -26.27 1.23 -11.89
N ALA A 234 -26.88 0.66 -12.94
CA ALA A 234 -26.99 1.31 -14.23
C ALA A 234 -27.59 2.71 -14.05
N ALA A 235 -26.88 3.72 -14.55
CA ALA A 235 -27.33 5.11 -14.59
C ALA A 235 -28.51 5.28 -15.55
#